data_AF-A0A973LJ38-F1
#
_entry.id   AF-A0A973LJ38-F1
#
_cell.length_a   1.000
_cell.length_b   1.000
_cell.length_c   1.000
_cell.angle_alpha   90.00
_cell.angle_beta   90.00
_cell.angle_gamma   90.00
#
_symmetry.space_group_name_H-M   'P 1'
#
loop_
_entity.id
_entity.type
_entity.pdbx_description
1 polymer ?
#
loop_
_entity_poly.entity_id
_entity_poly.type
_entity_poly.pdbx_seq_one_letter_code
_entity_poly.pdbx_strand_id
1 'polypeptide(L)'
;MSRIGPPGAPLTAAEIAVLELAAEGYTTNQIAKRLHIGREAVLHRVTSARNKLGARDRTHTVVLAYRTGQLGLANGTDRLAAAQALVRQLHTILGQPRSAA
;
A
#
# COMPACT_ATOMS: atom_id res chain seq x y z
N MET A 1 -1.71 -13.76 17.35
CA MET A 1 -2.13 -14.75 16.33
C MET A 1 -1.97 -14.12 14.95
N SER A 2 -0.78 -14.21 14.36
CA SER A 2 -0.57 -13.61 13.05
C SER A 2 -0.94 -14.59 11.95
N ARG A 3 -2.04 -14.28 11.26
CA ARG A 3 -2.45 -14.96 10.03
C ARG A 3 -1.51 -14.54 8.91
N ILE A 4 -0.45 -15.32 8.70
CA ILE A 4 0.23 -15.33 7.39
C ILE A 4 -0.88 -15.68 6.39
N GLY A 5 -1.28 -14.71 5.56
CA GLY A 5 -2.34 -14.94 4.58
C GLY A 5 -1.91 -15.98 3.55
N PRO A 6 -2.86 -16.68 2.90
CA PRO A 6 -2.52 -17.67 1.89
C PRO A 6 -1.79 -17.00 0.70
N PRO A 7 -0.96 -17.76 -0.03
CA PRO A 7 -0.38 -17.29 -1.30
C PRO A 7 -1.45 -16.70 -2.22
N GLY A 8 -1.16 -15.57 -2.85
CA GLY A 8 -2.08 -14.85 -3.74
C GLY A 8 -3.08 -13.93 -3.04
N ALA A 9 -3.14 -13.91 -1.70
CA ALA A 9 -3.97 -12.94 -0.98
C ALA A 9 -3.43 -11.50 -1.15
N PRO A 10 -4.31 -10.49 -1.19
CA PRO A 10 -3.88 -9.10 -1.21
C PRO A 10 -3.09 -8.74 0.05
N LEU A 11 -2.17 -7.79 -0.12
CA LEU A 11 -1.44 -7.17 0.96
C LEU A 11 -2.39 -6.29 1.78
N THR A 12 -2.23 -6.35 3.08
CA THR A 12 -2.91 -5.48 4.03
C THR A 12 -2.26 -4.10 4.03
N ALA A 13 -3.00 -3.08 4.49
CA ALA A 13 -2.45 -1.73 4.68
C ALA A 13 -1.19 -1.72 5.56
N ALA A 14 -1.14 -2.58 6.58
CA ALA A 14 0.00 -2.72 7.48
C ALA A 14 1.25 -3.31 6.80
N GLU A 15 1.05 -4.23 5.85
CA GLU A 15 2.13 -4.81 5.03
C GLU A 15 2.59 -3.81 3.97
N ILE A 16 1.65 -3.11 3.31
CA ILE A 16 1.92 -2.05 2.34
C ILE A 16 2.80 -0.97 2.96
N ALA A 17 2.42 -0.40 4.11
CA ALA A 17 3.20 0.63 4.80
C ALA A 17 4.65 0.21 5.12
N VAL A 18 4.87 -1.09 5.42
CA VAL A 18 6.22 -1.61 5.64
C VAL A 18 7.00 -1.74 4.33
N LEU A 19 6.34 -2.16 3.24
CA LEU A 19 6.99 -2.30 1.94
C LEU A 19 7.24 -0.95 1.24
N GLU A 20 6.43 0.07 1.48
CA GLU A 20 6.68 1.44 1.00
C GLU A 20 7.99 1.98 1.57
N LEU A 21 8.14 1.94 2.90
CA LEU A 21 9.39 2.34 3.54
C LEU A 21 10.56 1.42 3.16
N ALA A 22 10.29 0.16 2.85
CA ALA A 22 11.32 -0.73 2.31
C ALA A 22 11.79 -0.31 0.92
N ALA A 23 10.87 0.12 0.05
CA ALA A 23 11.16 0.62 -1.28
C ALA A 23 11.96 1.93 -1.23
N GLU A 24 11.74 2.76 -0.20
CA GLU A 24 12.55 3.95 0.10
C GLU A 24 13.94 3.64 0.70
N GLY A 25 14.27 2.36 0.92
CA GLY A 25 15.59 1.93 1.40
C GLY A 25 15.75 1.89 2.93
N TYR A 26 14.68 2.05 3.71
CA TYR A 26 14.79 1.99 5.17
C TYR A 26 15.09 0.58 5.69
N THR A 27 15.92 0.51 6.72
CA THR A 27 16.16 -0.73 7.47
C THR A 27 14.96 -1.09 8.37
N THR A 28 14.84 -2.36 8.76
CA THR A 28 13.79 -2.82 9.69
C THR A 28 13.72 -1.98 10.98
N ASN A 29 14.86 -1.56 11.52
CA ASN A 29 14.92 -0.72 12.72
C ASN A 29 14.40 0.69 12.46
N GLN A 30 14.73 1.29 11.30
CA GLN A 30 14.23 2.61 10.92
C GLN A 30 12.72 2.59 10.64
N ILE A 31 12.22 1.51 10.05
CA ILE A 31 10.78 1.29 9.81
C ILE A 31 10.04 1.14 11.14
N ALA A 32 10.55 0.31 12.05
CA ALA A 32 9.98 0.11 13.38
C ALA A 32 9.81 1.45 14.12
N LYS A 33 10.86 2.30 14.09
CA LYS A 33 10.82 3.64 14.68
C LYS A 33 9.78 4.55 14.02
N ARG A 34 9.72 4.59 12.68
CA ARG A 34 8.78 5.44 11.92
C ARG A 34 7.32 5.04 12.11
N LEU A 35 7.05 3.74 12.17
CA LEU A 35 5.70 3.21 12.34
C LEU A 35 5.30 3.05 13.81
N HIS A 36 6.18 3.41 14.76
CA HIS A 36 5.97 3.23 16.20
C HIS A 36 5.56 1.79 16.59
N ILE A 37 6.21 0.79 15.99
CA ILE A 37 5.99 -0.64 16.26
C ILE A 37 7.30 -1.37 16.57
N GLY A 38 7.21 -2.59 17.12
CA GLY A 38 8.39 -3.41 17.38
C GLY A 38 9.07 -3.92 16.09
N ARG A 39 10.40 -4.12 16.15
CA ARG A 39 11.19 -4.71 15.05
C ARG A 39 10.62 -6.05 14.59
N GLU A 40 10.23 -6.91 15.52
CA GLU A 40 9.61 -8.22 15.22
C GLU A 40 8.28 -8.07 14.48
N ALA A 41 7.49 -7.03 14.78
CA ALA A 41 6.26 -6.77 14.03
C ALA A 41 6.55 -6.38 12.58
N VAL A 42 7.63 -5.64 12.31
CA VAL A 42 8.07 -5.33 10.94
C VAL A 42 8.52 -6.60 10.22
N LEU A 43 9.38 -7.43 10.85
CA LEU A 43 9.85 -8.69 10.26
C LEU A 43 8.69 -9.65 9.96
N HIS A 44 7.72 -9.71 10.86
CA HIS A 44 6.52 -10.49 10.66
C HIS A 44 5.73 -10.01 9.44
N ARG A 45 5.49 -8.70 9.31
CA ARG A 45 4.79 -8.12 8.16
C ARG A 45 5.53 -8.37 6.84
N VAL A 46 6.86 -8.22 6.82
CA VAL A 46 7.68 -8.55 5.63
C VAL A 46 7.54 -10.02 5.27
N THR A 47 7.58 -10.93 6.25
CA THR A 47 7.46 -12.37 6.02
C THR A 47 6.08 -12.75 5.48
N SER A 48 5.02 -12.19 6.06
CA SER A 48 3.65 -12.38 5.58
C SER A 48 3.48 -11.87 4.15
N ALA A 49 3.94 -10.65 3.85
CA ALA A 49 3.89 -10.09 2.50
C ALA A 49 4.69 -10.92 1.49
N ARG A 50 5.90 -11.37 1.86
CA ARG A 50 6.72 -12.25 1.02
C ARG A 50 5.99 -13.54 0.68
N ASN A 51 5.36 -14.18 1.65
CA ASN A 51 4.64 -15.44 1.46
C ASN A 51 3.41 -15.24 0.57
N LYS A 52 2.65 -14.16 0.77
CA LYS A 52 1.50 -13.81 -0.08
C LYS A 52 1.90 -13.58 -1.55
N LEU A 53 3.05 -12.94 -1.78
CA LEU A 53 3.55 -12.63 -3.12
C LEU A 53 4.37 -13.75 -3.75
N GLY A 54 4.72 -14.82 -3.03
CA GLY A 54 5.64 -15.85 -3.52
C GLY A 54 7.06 -15.31 -3.77
N ALA A 55 7.47 -14.27 -3.02
CA ALA A 55 8.79 -13.67 -3.15
C ALA A 55 9.87 -14.49 -2.43
N ARG A 56 11.13 -14.30 -2.84
CA ARG A 56 12.29 -15.04 -2.29
C ARG A 56 12.94 -14.27 -1.14
N ASP A 57 13.08 -12.97 -1.34
CA ASP A 57 13.66 -12.03 -0.39
C ASP A 57 12.87 -10.72 -0.38
N ARG A 58 13.32 -9.79 0.47
CA ARG A 58 12.68 -8.49 0.66
C ARG A 58 12.67 -7.65 -0.62
N THR A 59 13.77 -7.64 -1.37
CA THR A 59 13.88 -6.89 -2.63
C THR A 59 12.92 -7.45 -3.67
N HIS A 60 12.88 -8.78 -3.83
CA HIS A 60 11.93 -9.46 -4.69
C HIS A 60 10.48 -9.18 -4.27
N THR A 61 10.20 -9.07 -2.97
CA THR A 61 8.87 -8.73 -2.45
C THR A 61 8.44 -7.34 -2.89
N VAL A 62 9.31 -6.32 -2.76
CA VAL A 62 9.03 -4.96 -3.23
C VAL A 62 8.81 -4.93 -4.75
N VAL A 63 9.67 -5.60 -5.52
CA VAL A 63 9.53 -5.70 -6.98
C VAL A 63 8.20 -6.33 -7.39
N LEU A 64 7.81 -7.44 -6.76
CA LEU A 64 6.53 -8.09 -7.05
C LEU A 64 5.34 -7.22 -6.63
N ALA A 65 5.43 -6.52 -5.50
CA ALA A 65 4.37 -5.63 -5.05
C ALA A 65 4.11 -4.49 -6.06
N TYR A 66 5.15 -3.92 -6.67
CA TYR A 66 5.01 -2.99 -7.79
C TYR A 66 4.45 -3.66 -9.06
N ARG A 67 5.00 -4.80 -9.46
CA ARG A 67 4.56 -5.52 -10.68
C ARG A 67 3.10 -5.97 -10.62
N THR A 68 2.61 -6.28 -9.42
CA THR A 68 1.21 -6.68 -9.18
C THR A 68 0.29 -5.49 -8.88
N GLY A 69 0.81 -4.25 -8.90
CA GLY A 69 0.04 -3.04 -8.66
C GLY A 69 -0.40 -2.83 -7.20
N GLN A 70 0.17 -3.60 -6.26
CA GLN A 70 -0.12 -3.45 -4.82
C GLN A 70 0.71 -2.36 -4.15
N LEU A 71 1.83 -1.97 -4.77
CA LEU A 71 2.53 -0.71 -4.51
C LEU A 71 2.44 0.18 -5.73
N GLY A 72 2.24 1.49 -5.51
CA GLY A 72 2.23 2.50 -6.57
C GLY A 72 3.60 3.15 -6.75
N LEU A 73 4.11 3.20 -7.99
CA LEU A 73 5.29 4.00 -8.33
C LEU A 73 4.88 5.49 -8.30
N ALA A 74 4.83 6.05 -7.09
CA ALA A 74 4.45 7.42 -6.77
C ALA A 74 3.01 7.84 -7.12
N ASN A 75 2.24 8.25 -6.10
CA ASN A 75 1.22 9.31 -6.16
C ASN A 75 0.08 9.17 -7.19
N GLY A 76 -0.06 8.05 -7.89
CA GLY A 76 -1.10 7.86 -8.91
C GLY A 76 -2.48 7.79 -8.28
N THR A 77 -2.65 7.02 -7.21
CA THR A 77 -3.91 6.95 -6.45
C THR A 77 -4.22 8.27 -5.77
N ASP A 78 -3.25 8.95 -5.18
CA ASP A 78 -3.49 10.23 -4.50
C ASP A 78 -3.80 11.35 -5.50
N ARG A 79 -3.12 11.40 -6.66
CA ARG A 79 -3.43 12.37 -7.72
C ARG A 79 -4.73 12.04 -8.45
N LEU A 80 -5.05 10.77 -8.68
CA LEU A 80 -6.33 10.38 -9.28
C LEU A 80 -7.48 10.59 -8.30
N ALA A 81 -7.30 10.27 -7.01
CA ALA A 81 -8.29 10.54 -5.97
C ALA A 81 -8.47 12.04 -5.75
N ALA A 82 -7.38 12.82 -5.74
CA ALA A 82 -7.44 14.29 -5.68
C ALA A 82 -8.10 14.88 -6.94
N ALA A 83 -7.76 14.38 -8.13
CA ALA A 83 -8.40 14.79 -9.38
C ALA A 83 -9.89 14.44 -9.39
N GLN A 84 -10.28 13.24 -8.95
CA GLN A 84 -11.67 12.83 -8.82
C GLN A 84 -12.43 13.65 -7.76
N ALA A 85 -11.78 13.98 -6.64
CA ALA A 85 -12.36 14.86 -5.62
C ALA A 85 -12.61 16.26 -6.20
N LEU A 86 -11.64 16.82 -6.93
CA LEU A 86 -11.76 18.10 -7.61
C LEU A 86 -12.87 18.08 -8.67
N VAL A 87 -12.99 17.01 -9.48
CA VAL A 87 -14.06 16.85 -10.48
C VAL A 87 -15.44 16.79 -9.80
N ARG A 88 -15.58 16.01 -8.71
CA ARG A 88 -16.82 15.98 -7.93
C ARG A 88 -17.19 17.34 -7.37
N GLN A 89 -16.21 18.05 -6.81
CA GLN A 89 -16.40 19.37 -6.22
C GLN A 89 -16.74 20.42 -7.29
N LEU A 90 -16.15 20.33 -8.48
CA LEU A 90 -16.49 21.15 -9.64
C LEU A 90 -17.95 20.90 -10.09
N HIS A 91 -18.37 19.63 -10.16
CA HIS A 91 -19.77 19.29 -10.46
C HIS A 91 -20.75 19.84 -9.42
N THR A 92 -20.36 19.90 -8.14
CA THR A 92 -21.17 20.52 -7.09
C THR A 92 -21.27 22.05 -7.26
N ILE A 93 -20.15 22.72 -7.58
CA ILE A 93 -20.09 24.18 -7.74
C ILE A 93 -20.80 24.65 -9.01
N LEU A 94 -20.70 23.89 -10.11
CA LEU A 94 -21.30 24.23 -11.40
C LEU A 94 -22.78 23.84 -11.54
N GLY A 95 -23.41 23.28 -10.50
CA GLY A 95 -24.86 23.11 -10.43
C GLY A 95 -25.49 22.33 -11.59
N GLN A 96 -24.92 21.19 -12.00
CA GLN A 96 -25.59 20.34 -12.99
C GLN A 96 -26.81 19.64 -12.34
N PRO A 97 -28.02 19.77 -12.93
CA PRO A 97 -29.25 19.35 -12.32
C PRO A 97 -29.31 17.82 -12.20
N ARG A 98 -29.81 17.34 -11.06
CA ARG A 98 -30.45 16.03 -11.01
C ARG A 98 -31.58 16.08 -12.03
N SER A 99 -31.39 15.42 -13.17
CA SER A 99 -32.49 14.89 -13.95
C SER A 99 -33.19 13.89 -13.05
N ALA A 100 -34.17 14.39 -12.30
CA ALA A 100 -35.20 13.58 -11.68
C ALA A 100 -36.20 13.28 -12.80
N ALA A 101 -36.23 12.01 -13.20
CA ALA A 101 -37.41 11.40 -13.79
C ALA A 101 -38.53 11.30 -12.74
#